data_AF-A0A7D9DIE3-F1
#
_entry.id   AF-A0A7D9DIE3-F1
#
_cell.length_a   1.000
_cell.length_b   1.000
_cell.length_c   1.000
_cell.angle_alpha   90.00
_cell.angle_beta   90.00
_cell.angle_gamma   90.00
#
_symmetry.space_group_name_H-M   'P 1'
#
loop_
_entity.id
_entity.type
_entity.pdbx_description
1 polymer ?
#
loop_
_entity_poly.entity_id
_entity_poly.type
_entity_poly.pdbx_seq_one_letter_code
_entity_poly.pdbx_strand_id
1 'polypeptide(L)'
;MSSKTENWDDILQSVVFSINTNRSTTTEFSPFYFMYGRQAQLPFQVWKPWIRTQSPQTVLDHIAEMVKIQQEIFLKTMSNIEKIQEKQKLQYLKCKGISEIKITDGDLVLRRNMLQKTKKGYKM
;
A
#
# COMPACT_ATOMS: atom_id res chain seq x y z
N MET A 1 -37.16 -10.20 8.55
CA MET A 1 -35.89 -9.62 9.00
C MET A 1 -34.83 -9.99 7.97
N SER A 2 -34.53 -9.08 7.03
CA SER A 2 -33.59 -9.35 5.93
C SER A 2 -32.17 -9.41 6.49
N SER A 3 -31.45 -10.45 6.08
CA SER A 3 -30.04 -10.73 6.38
C SER A 3 -29.16 -9.51 6.06
N LYS A 4 -28.35 -9.06 7.02
CA LYS A 4 -27.38 -7.94 6.87
C LYS A 4 -26.24 -8.22 5.87
N THR A 5 -26.34 -9.21 5.00
CA THR A 5 -25.25 -9.73 4.16
C THR A 5 -25.46 -9.54 2.65
N GLU A 6 -26.51 -8.83 2.22
CA GLU A 6 -26.91 -8.81 0.79
C GLU A 6 -26.51 -7.54 0.01
N ASN A 7 -26.01 -6.48 0.66
CA ASN A 7 -25.77 -5.18 0.00
C ASN A 7 -24.28 -4.87 -0.21
N TRP A 8 -23.45 -5.88 -0.48
CA TRP A 8 -22.00 -5.66 -0.67
C TRP A 8 -21.71 -4.85 -1.94
N ASP A 9 -22.53 -5.01 -2.98
CA ASP A 9 -22.46 -4.26 -4.23
C ASP A 9 -22.69 -2.76 -4.00
N ASP A 10 -23.68 -2.41 -3.18
CA ASP A 10 -24.04 -1.01 -2.88
C ASP A 10 -22.91 -0.27 -2.14
N ILE A 11 -22.19 -0.97 -1.25
CA ILE A 11 -21.11 -0.37 -0.45
C ILE A 11 -19.75 -0.43 -1.15
N LEU A 12 -19.61 -1.22 -2.23
CA LEU A 12 -18.32 -1.46 -2.88
C LEU A 12 -17.62 -0.17 -3.30
N GLN A 13 -18.34 0.76 -3.91
CA GLN A 13 -17.79 2.04 -4.35
C GLN A 13 -17.24 2.85 -3.16
N SER A 14 -17.93 2.82 -2.03
CA SER A 14 -17.51 3.52 -0.81
C SER A 14 -16.26 2.89 -0.21
N VAL A 15 -16.16 1.56 -0.24
CA VAL A 15 -14.97 0.82 0.21
C VAL A 15 -13.77 1.11 -0.69
N VAL A 16 -13.95 1.05 -2.01
CA VAL A 16 -12.88 1.35 -2.99
C VAL A 16 -12.38 2.78 -2.81
N PHE A 17 -13.30 3.74 -2.66
CA PHE A 17 -12.93 5.13 -2.37
C PHE A 17 -12.10 5.23 -1.09
N SER A 18 -12.57 4.62 0.00
CA SER A 18 -11.86 4.63 1.29
C SER A 18 -10.45 4.04 1.18
N ILE A 19 -10.29 2.92 0.47
CA ILE A 19 -8.98 2.31 0.23
C ILE A 19 -8.07 3.25 -0.56
N ASN A 20 -8.60 3.89 -1.61
CA ASN A 20 -7.83 4.79 -2.47
C ASN A 20 -7.41 6.09 -1.77
N THR A 21 -8.21 6.58 -0.82
CA THR A 21 -7.92 7.81 -0.08
C THR A 21 -7.12 7.59 1.20
N ASN A 22 -7.16 6.39 1.77
CA ASN A 22 -6.44 6.09 3.01
C ASN A 22 -4.93 5.94 2.78
N ARG A 23 -4.16 6.39 3.77
CA ARG A 23 -2.71 6.23 3.79
C ARG A 23 -2.36 4.75 3.97
N SER A 24 -1.61 4.18 3.02
CA SER A 24 -1.06 2.83 3.18
C SER A 24 0.06 2.84 4.21
N THR A 25 0.11 1.82 5.07
CA THR A 25 1.17 1.66 6.07
C THR A 25 2.52 1.36 5.44
N THR A 26 2.56 0.75 4.25
CA THR A 26 3.79 0.33 3.55
C THR A 26 4.43 1.47 2.76
N THR A 27 3.64 2.21 2.00
CA THR A 27 4.16 3.31 1.16
C THR A 27 4.11 4.65 1.88
N GLU A 28 3.35 4.75 2.97
CA GLU A 28 3.02 5.98 3.67
C GLU A 28 2.27 7.03 2.85
N PHE A 29 1.79 6.67 1.66
CA PHE A 29 0.96 7.51 0.80
C PHE A 29 -0.37 6.83 0.53
N SER A 30 -1.39 7.61 0.16
CA SER A 30 -2.64 7.03 -0.34
C SER A 30 -2.47 6.62 -1.81
N PRO A 31 -3.13 5.54 -2.26
CA PRO A 31 -3.08 5.14 -3.67
C PRO A 31 -3.46 6.28 -4.63
N PHE A 32 -4.46 7.09 -4.26
CA PHE A 32 -4.87 8.26 -5.04
C PHE A 32 -3.74 9.30 -5.15
N TYR A 33 -3.10 9.64 -4.03
CA TYR A 33 -1.99 10.58 -4.03
C TYR A 33 -0.81 10.07 -4.85
N PHE A 34 -0.55 8.76 -4.79
CA PHE A 34 0.51 8.11 -5.54
C PHE A 34 0.29 8.16 -7.06
N MET A 35 -0.96 7.99 -7.53
CA MET A 35 -1.30 8.05 -8.95
C MET A 35 -1.37 9.48 -9.49
N TYR A 36 -1.96 10.40 -8.74
CA TYR A 36 -2.32 11.73 -9.27
C TYR A 36 -1.44 12.86 -8.75
N GLY A 37 -0.51 12.60 -7.83
CA GLY A 37 0.36 13.62 -7.21
C GLY A 37 -0.38 14.67 -6.38
N ARG A 38 -1.67 14.44 -6.08
CA ARG A 38 -2.55 15.36 -5.33
C ARG A 38 -3.48 14.60 -4.40
N GLN A 39 -3.91 15.25 -3.32
CA GLN A 39 -4.85 14.64 -2.39
C GLN A 39 -6.25 14.52 -3.01
N ALA A 40 -6.95 13.44 -2.68
CA ALA A 40 -8.35 13.28 -3.08
C ALA A 40 -9.20 14.34 -2.39
N GLN A 41 -10.02 15.05 -3.17
CA GLN A 41 -11.00 16.00 -2.63
C GLN A 41 -12.24 15.24 -2.18
N LEU A 42 -12.58 15.36 -0.90
CA LEU A 42 -13.77 14.74 -0.33
C LEU A 42 -14.98 15.64 -0.59
N PRO A 43 -16.20 15.08 -0.80
CA PRO A 43 -17.39 15.88 -1.10
C PRO A 43 -17.66 17.02 -0.10
N PHE A 44 -17.39 16.81 1.19
CA PHE A 44 -17.56 17.85 2.22
C PHE A 44 -16.51 18.98 2.14
N GLN A 45 -15.35 18.74 1.52
CA GLN A 45 -14.29 19.74 1.36
C GLN A 45 -14.59 20.73 0.23
N VAL A 46 -15.48 20.36 -0.70
CA VAL A 46 -15.86 21.17 -1.87
C VAL A 46 -16.68 22.41 -1.50
N TRP A 47 -17.24 22.49 -0.28
CA TRP A 47 -17.96 23.68 0.19
C TRP A 47 -17.06 24.93 0.23
N LYS A 48 -15.75 24.77 0.38
CA LYS A 48 -14.84 25.91 0.36
C LYS A 48 -14.85 26.53 -1.05
N PRO A 49 -15.11 27.84 -1.20
CA PRO A 49 -15.08 28.48 -2.52
C PRO A 49 -13.73 28.19 -3.15
N TRP A 50 -13.75 27.80 -4.43
CA TRP A 50 -12.56 27.53 -5.23
C TRP A 50 -11.70 28.78 -5.28
N ILE A 51 -10.75 28.92 -4.35
CA ILE A 51 -9.66 29.85 -4.50
C ILE A 51 -8.78 29.21 -5.57
N ARG A 52 -8.91 29.68 -6.82
CA ARG A 52 -7.95 29.38 -7.86
C ARG A 52 -6.61 29.98 -7.41
N THR A 53 -5.81 29.21 -6.68
CA THR A 53 -4.36 29.43 -6.66
C THR A 53 -3.92 29.44 -8.12
N GLN A 54 -3.27 30.53 -8.53
CA GLN A 54 -2.93 30.85 -9.91
C GLN A 54 -2.54 29.59 -10.68
N SER A 55 -3.31 29.28 -11.72
CA SER A 55 -2.99 28.15 -12.59
C SER A 55 -1.62 28.39 -13.20
N PRO A 56 -0.76 27.36 -13.34
CA PRO A 56 0.45 27.47 -14.15
C PRO A 56 0.09 28.14 -15.47
N GLN A 57 0.84 29.20 -15.82
CA GLN A 57 0.53 30.07 -16.96
C GLN A 57 0.54 29.29 -18.29
N THR A 58 1.17 28.11 -18.33
CA THR A 58 1.17 27.19 -19.47
C THR A 58 0.95 25.73 -19.04
N VAL A 59 0.32 24.93 -19.89
CA VAL A 59 0.13 23.47 -19.70
C VAL A 59 1.46 22.73 -19.47
N LEU A 60 2.53 23.19 -20.13
CA LEU A 60 3.88 22.60 -19.99
C LEU A 60 4.42 22.70 -18.56
N ASP A 61 4.19 23.83 -17.90
CA ASP A 61 4.65 24.05 -16.52
C ASP A 61 3.94 23.10 -15.56
N HIS A 62 2.64 22.88 -15.77
CA HIS A 62 1.86 21.92 -15.00
C HIS A 62 2.40 20.48 -15.12
N ILE A 63 2.72 20.06 -16.34
CA ILE A 63 3.26 18.72 -16.59
C ILE A 63 4.62 18.58 -15.90
N ALA A 64 5.49 19.60 -16.00
CA ALA A 64 6.79 19.60 -15.34
C ALA A 64 6.66 19.49 -13.81
N GLU A 65 5.73 20.23 -13.20
CA GLU A 65 5.41 20.11 -11.78
C GLU A 65 4.92 18.72 -11.39
N MET A 66 4.00 18.13 -12.18
CA MET A 66 3.49 16.78 -11.91
C MET A 66 4.60 15.73 -11.95
N VAL A 67 5.48 15.79 -12.95
CA VAL A 67 6.62 14.87 -13.07
C VAL A 67 7.57 15.02 -11.88
N LYS A 68 7.85 16.26 -11.46
CA LYS A 68 8.70 16.53 -10.29
C LYS A 68 8.10 15.94 -9.02
N ILE A 69 6.82 16.20 -8.76
CA ILE A 69 6.10 15.64 -7.60
C ILE A 69 6.16 14.12 -7.62
N GLN A 70 5.92 13.50 -8.76
CA GLN A 70 5.94 12.05 -8.90
C GLN A 70 7.32 11.46 -8.59
N GLN A 71 8.40 12.06 -9.09
CA GLN A 71 9.78 11.64 -8.79
C GLN A 71 10.07 11.72 -7.28
N GLU A 72 9.70 12.82 -6.63
CA GLU A 72 9.88 12.99 -5.18
C GLU A 72 9.09 11.93 -4.36
N ILE A 73 7.86 11.63 -4.78
CA ILE A 73 7.03 10.60 -4.15
C ILE A 73 7.67 9.23 -4.29
N PHE A 74 8.15 8.87 -5.49
CA PHE A 74 8.77 7.57 -5.73
C PHE A 74 10.03 7.36 -4.88
N LEU A 75 10.92 8.35 -4.81
CA LEU A 75 12.13 8.28 -3.98
C LEU A 75 11.80 8.04 -2.51
N LYS A 76 10.84 8.79 -1.95
CA LYS A 76 10.38 8.61 -0.57
C LYS A 76 9.74 7.23 -0.35
N THR A 77 8.92 6.80 -1.31
CA THR A 77 8.20 5.52 -1.23
C THR A 77 9.16 4.34 -1.20
N MET A 78 10.21 4.34 -2.02
CA MET A 78 11.21 3.26 -2.02
C MET A 78 11.90 3.15 -0.65
N SER A 79 12.36 4.26 -0.09
CA SER A 79 12.97 4.28 1.25
C SER A 79 12.01 3.81 2.35
N ASN A 80 10.73 4.17 2.24
CA ASN A 80 9.71 3.74 3.20
C ASN A 80 9.47 2.23 3.11
N ILE A 81 9.32 1.71 1.89
CA ILE A 81 9.12 0.28 1.64
C ILE A 81 10.27 -0.52 2.26
N GLU A 82 11.52 -0.13 2.01
CA GLU A 82 12.71 -0.80 2.57
C GLU A 82 12.66 -0.86 4.11
N LYS A 83 12.43 0.29 4.76
CA LYS A 83 12.33 0.39 6.23
C LYS A 83 11.20 -0.49 6.78
N ILE A 84 10.06 -0.53 6.10
CA ILE A 84 8.89 -1.28 6.57
C ILE A 84 9.07 -2.78 6.33
N GLN A 85 9.67 -3.17 5.22
CA GLN A 85 10.04 -4.56 4.96
C GLN A 85 11.03 -5.07 6.00
N GLU A 86 12.04 -4.27 6.36
CA GLU A 86 12.98 -4.63 7.42
C GLU A 86 12.27 -4.82 8.77
N LYS A 87 11.40 -3.88 9.17
CA LYS A 87 10.57 -4.00 10.38
C LYS A 87 9.69 -5.25 10.36
N GLN A 88 9.04 -5.54 9.23
CA GLN A 88 8.20 -6.73 9.06
C GLN A 88 9.02 -8.02 9.19
N LYS A 89 10.23 -8.05 8.60
CA LYS A 89 11.18 -9.17 8.73
C LYS A 89 11.56 -9.38 10.19
N LEU A 90 11.98 -8.33 10.91
CA LEU A 90 12.35 -8.41 12.32
C LEU A 90 11.19 -8.87 13.20
N GLN A 91 9.98 -8.34 12.96
CA GLN A 91 8.78 -8.75 13.69
C GLN A 91 8.44 -10.22 13.43
N TYR A 92 8.56 -10.69 12.19
CA TYR A 92 8.34 -12.10 11.84
C TYR A 92 9.35 -13.00 12.56
N LEU A 93 10.64 -12.66 12.53
CA LEU A 93 11.71 -13.40 13.23
C LEU A 93 11.44 -13.47 14.73
N LYS A 94 11.08 -12.34 15.35
CA LYS A 94 10.70 -12.26 16.77
C LYS A 94 9.51 -13.17 17.10
N CYS A 95 8.43 -13.11 16.33
CA CYS A 95 7.24 -13.95 16.54
C CYS A 95 7.52 -15.45 16.37
N LYS A 96 8.54 -15.83 15.59
CA LYS A 96 8.95 -17.22 15.40
C LYS A 96 10.04 -17.69 16.38
N GLY A 97 10.61 -16.78 17.18
CA GLY A 97 11.76 -17.08 18.02
C GLY A 97 13.01 -17.48 17.21
N ILE A 98 13.07 -17.08 15.94
CA ILE A 98 14.17 -17.41 15.04
C ILE A 98 15.20 -16.27 15.14
N SER A 99 16.42 -16.59 15.53
CA SER A 99 17.56 -15.66 15.43
C SER A 99 17.92 -15.44 13.96
N GLU A 100 18.53 -14.29 13.65
CA GLU A 100 18.91 -13.94 12.28
C GLU A 100 19.66 -15.08 11.57
N ILE A 101 19.10 -15.58 10.46
CA ILE A 101 19.70 -16.62 9.62
C ILE A 101 20.45 -15.92 8.50
N LYS A 102 21.78 -16.03 8.50
CA LYS A 102 22.62 -15.59 7.38
C LYS A 102 22.68 -16.73 6.38
N ILE A 103 22.05 -16.53 5.22
CA ILE A 103 22.07 -17.46 4.10
C ILE A 103 23.06 -16.90 3.08
N THR A 104 24.02 -17.71 2.68
CA THR A 104 25.01 -17.41 1.65
C THR A 104 24.76 -18.24 0.40
N ASP A 105 25.24 -17.76 -0.75
CA ASP A 105 25.09 -18.48 -2.01
C ASP A 105 25.82 -19.83 -1.94
N GLY A 106 25.08 -20.93 -2.13
CA GLY A 106 25.58 -22.30 -1.99
C GLY A 106 25.06 -23.05 -0.76
N ASP A 107 24.39 -22.36 0.18
CA ASP A 107 23.80 -23.01 1.36
C ASP A 107 22.60 -23.88 1.00
N LEU A 108 22.57 -25.09 1.56
CA LEU A 108 21.43 -26.00 1.42
C LEU A 108 20.32 -25.58 2.39
N VAL A 109 19.21 -25.08 1.85
CA VAL A 109 18.03 -24.68 2.62
C VAL A 109 16.91 -25.71 2.51
N LEU A 110 16.25 -26.01 3.63
CA LEU A 110 15.09 -26.88 3.63
C LEU A 110 13.89 -26.16 3.02
N ARG A 111 13.49 -26.57 1.80
CA ARG A 111 12.26 -26.11 1.19
C ARG A 111 11.08 -26.85 1.82
N ARG A 112 10.17 -26.10 2.45
CA ARG A 112 8.95 -26.65 3.03
C ARG A 112 8.09 -27.31 1.94
N ASN A 113 7.84 -28.61 2.06
CA ASN A 113 6.93 -29.33 1.16
C ASN A 113 5.47 -29.13 1.60
N MET A 114 4.70 -28.37 0.82
CA MET A 114 3.31 -28.02 1.15
C MET A 114 2.32 -29.18 0.95
N LEU A 115 2.68 -30.18 0.13
CA LEU A 115 1.80 -31.31 -0.24
C LEU A 115 1.67 -32.38 0.87
N GLN A 116 2.61 -32.44 1.81
CA GLN A 116 2.59 -33.46 2.87
C GLN A 116 1.55 -33.17 3.96
N LYS A 117 1.17 -31.91 4.18
CA LYS A 117 0.21 -31.51 5.22
C LYS A 117 -1.25 -31.77 4.86
N THR A 118 -1.58 -31.78 3.57
CA THR A 118 -2.96 -32.02 3.09
C THR A 118 -3.30 -33.49 3.03
N LYS A 119 -2.30 -34.39 3.14
CA LYS A 119 -2.53 -35.83 3.25
C LYS A 119 -2.96 -36.19 4.68
N LYS A 120 -4.15 -36.77 4.79
CA LYS A 120 -4.70 -37.34 6.03
C LYS A 120 -3.73 -38.44 6.51
N GLY A 121 -3.02 -38.22 7.63
CA GLY A 121 -2.08 -39.19 8.21
C GLY A 121 -0.65 -38.69 8.48
N TYR A 122 -0.30 -37.43 8.19
CA TYR A 122 1.09 -36.95 8.33
C TYR A 122 1.61 -36.84 9.80
N LYS A 123 0.73 -36.94 10.80
CA LYS A 123 1.05 -36.89 12.24
C LYS A 123 0.99 -38.27 12.90
N MET A 124 1.55 -39.31 12.28
CA MET A 124 1.90 -40.52 13.01
C MET A 124 3.37 -40.45 13.39
#